data_AF-A0A9Q9IDQ4-F1
#
_entry.id   AF-A0A9Q9IDQ4-F1
#
_cell.length_a   1.000
_cell.length_b   1.000
_cell.length_c   1.000
_cell.angle_alpha   90.00
_cell.angle_beta   90.00
_cell.angle_gamma   90.00
#
_symmetry.space_group_name_H-M   'P 1'
#
loop_
_entity.id
_entity.type
_entity.pdbx_description
1 polymer ?
#
loop_
_entity_poly.entity_id
_entity_poly.type
_entity_poly.pdbx_seq_one_letter_code
_entity_poly.pdbx_strand_id
1 'polypeptide(L)'
;MTQRPIIDAGPGLNFLSINQERLLIASLGRLSAPATVEAEVLRKAAQDQRFRPAATAWKRLTPHWIQVLSDDVTPELARVVHRLTQQPMAERLERSKDLGETMVVAHAVVAAEAGASVVVLIDDGPGARAATGEIHRLRRLRAGGRGVGSISLASTLTVLEKAVATVHIPDRAKMRDIYQRLRGLDDGLPPISKTTLLTTTRWPNGA
;
A
#
# COMPACT_ATOMS: atom_id res chain seq x y z
N MET A 1 13.32 -7.33 -12.88
CA MET A 1 13.54 -6.04 -12.18
C MET A 1 12.47 -5.89 -11.11
N THR A 2 12.84 -5.40 -9.92
CA THR A 2 11.88 -5.13 -8.83
C THR A 2 11.51 -3.65 -8.87
N GLN A 3 10.22 -3.35 -8.94
CA GLN A 3 9.72 -1.98 -8.92
C GLN A 3 9.49 -1.54 -7.48
N ARG A 4 9.49 -0.22 -7.24
CA ARG A 4 9.09 0.36 -5.95
C ARG A 4 7.70 -0.18 -5.55
N PRO A 5 7.49 -0.57 -4.28
CA PRO A 5 6.15 -0.93 -3.84
C PRO A 5 5.16 0.21 -4.06
N ILE A 6 3.94 -0.14 -4.46
CA ILE A 6 2.85 0.82 -4.67
C ILE A 6 2.01 0.88 -3.40
N ILE A 7 1.86 2.07 -2.82
CA ILE A 7 1.12 2.28 -1.58
C ILE A 7 -0.27 2.85 -1.86
N ASP A 8 -1.26 2.31 -1.14
CA ASP A 8 -2.62 2.84 -1.09
C ASP A 8 -2.77 4.00 -0.07
N ALA A 9 -3.81 4.82 -0.26
CA ALA A 9 -4.09 5.97 0.58
C ALA A 9 -4.32 5.60 2.05
N GLY A 10 -5.00 4.49 2.36
CA GLY A 10 -5.30 4.11 3.74
C GLY A 10 -4.03 3.88 4.58
N PRO A 11 -3.23 2.85 4.26
CA PRO A 11 -1.98 2.58 4.97
C PRO A 11 -1.01 3.77 4.92
N GLY A 12 -0.89 4.42 3.76
CA GLY A 12 -0.03 5.61 3.61
C GLY A 12 -0.43 6.72 4.57
N LEU A 13 -1.71 7.07 4.62
CA LEU A 13 -2.20 8.09 5.53
C LEU A 13 -1.95 7.72 7.00
N ASN A 14 -2.23 6.47 7.38
CA ASN A 14 -2.11 6.01 8.77
C ASN A 14 -0.66 6.09 9.28
N PHE A 15 0.30 5.47 8.58
CA PHE A 15 1.70 5.47 8.98
C PHE A 15 2.29 6.89 9.04
N LEU A 16 1.98 7.72 8.04
CA LEU A 16 2.49 9.09 7.98
C LEU A 16 1.88 9.99 9.08
N SER A 17 0.62 9.75 9.45
CA SER A 17 -0.07 10.54 10.48
C SER A 17 0.47 10.29 11.89
N ILE A 18 1.03 9.10 12.14
CA ILE A 18 1.68 8.76 13.41
C ILE A 18 3.20 8.91 13.40
N ASN A 19 3.76 9.57 12.38
CA ASN A 19 5.19 9.79 12.19
C ASN A 19 6.01 8.47 12.15
N GLN A 20 5.46 7.45 11.49
CA GLN A 20 6.10 6.14 11.30
C GLN A 20 6.55 5.92 9.84
N GLU A 21 6.79 6.99 9.08
CA GLU A 21 7.31 6.92 7.71
C GLU A 21 8.62 6.15 7.60
N ARG A 22 9.51 6.28 8.59
CA ARG A 22 10.81 5.59 8.59
C ARG A 22 10.63 4.08 8.76
N LEU A 23 9.71 3.66 9.62
CA LEU A 23 9.37 2.25 9.81
C LEU A 23 8.81 1.66 8.51
N LEU A 24 7.88 2.36 7.88
CA LEU A 24 7.27 1.97 6.61
C LEU A 24 8.33 1.80 5.51
N ILE A 25 9.19 2.82 5.33
CA ILE A 25 10.27 2.82 4.34
C ILE A 25 11.32 1.76 4.65
N ALA A 26 11.69 1.54 5.92
CA ALA A 26 12.63 0.50 6.29
C ALA A 26 12.09 -0.91 5.98
N SER A 27 10.77 -1.10 6.05
CA SER A 27 10.12 -2.39 5.85
C SER A 27 9.88 -2.74 4.38
N LEU A 28 9.64 -1.73 3.53
CA LEU A 28 9.25 -1.90 2.13
C LEU A 28 10.25 -1.30 1.12
N GLY A 29 11.11 -0.39 1.56
CA GLY A 29 11.98 0.41 0.70
C GLY A 29 11.31 1.69 0.21
N ARG A 30 11.88 2.31 -0.84
CA ARG A 30 11.31 3.48 -1.51
C ARG A 30 9.98 3.09 -2.17
N LEU A 31 8.98 3.94 -2.02
CA LEU A 31 7.61 3.68 -2.44
C LEU A 31 7.27 4.44 -3.73
N SER A 32 6.14 4.08 -4.30
CA SER A 32 5.42 4.86 -5.30
C SER A 32 3.93 4.92 -4.97
N ALA A 33 3.23 5.95 -5.42
CA ALA A 33 1.80 6.12 -5.24
C ALA A 33 1.17 6.73 -6.49
N PRO A 34 -0.02 6.28 -6.93
CA PRO A 34 -0.79 6.99 -7.96
C PRO A 34 -1.08 8.45 -7.57
N ALA A 35 -1.19 9.34 -8.56
CA ALA A 35 -1.53 10.75 -8.34
C ALA A 35 -2.86 10.93 -7.58
N THR A 36 -3.83 10.06 -7.84
CA THR A 36 -5.11 10.03 -7.10
C THR A 36 -4.92 9.70 -5.62
N VAL A 37 -3.97 8.81 -5.29
CA VAL A 37 -3.65 8.48 -3.89
C VAL A 37 -3.01 9.67 -3.18
N GLU A 38 -2.09 10.38 -3.86
CA GLU A 38 -1.54 11.63 -3.32
C GLU A 38 -2.64 12.66 -3.04
N ALA A 39 -3.52 12.89 -4.01
CA ALA A 39 -4.63 13.82 -3.86
C ALA A 39 -5.52 13.45 -2.67
N GLU A 40 -5.82 12.16 -2.50
CA GLU A 40 -6.64 11.67 -1.39
C GLU A 40 -5.95 11.85 -0.02
N VAL A 41 -4.64 11.57 0.07
CA VAL A 41 -3.86 11.79 1.29
C VAL A 41 -3.86 13.26 1.68
N LEU A 42 -3.56 14.15 0.73
CA LEU A 42 -3.50 15.60 0.99
C LEU A 42 -4.89 16.16 1.34
N ARG A 43 -5.94 15.69 0.66
CA ARG A 43 -7.33 16.08 0.94
C ARG A 43 -7.76 15.67 2.34
N LYS A 44 -7.54 14.40 2.73
CA LYS A 44 -7.89 13.91 4.08
C LYS A 44 -7.10 14.64 5.16
N ALA A 45 -5.81 14.86 4.94
CA ALA A 45 -4.96 15.62 5.87
C ALA A 45 -5.39 17.08 6.05
N ALA A 46 -6.01 17.69 5.04
CA ALA A 46 -6.57 19.04 5.15
C ALA A 46 -7.89 19.08 5.93
N GLN A 47 -8.70 18.03 5.85
CA GLN A 47 -10.06 17.98 6.39
C GLN A 47 -10.15 17.40 7.81
N ASP A 48 -9.27 16.45 8.15
CA ASP A 48 -9.27 15.78 9.45
C ASP A 48 -7.97 16.09 10.21
N GLN A 49 -8.10 16.62 11.43
CA GLN A 49 -6.97 16.99 12.26
C GLN A 49 -6.05 15.82 12.59
N ARG A 50 -6.59 14.60 12.69
CA ARG A 50 -5.83 13.38 12.97
C ARG A 50 -4.81 13.08 11.87
N PHE A 51 -5.10 13.48 10.63
CA PHE A 51 -4.28 13.19 9.46
C PHE A 51 -3.37 14.34 9.01
N ARG A 52 -3.44 15.50 9.66
CA ARG A 52 -2.58 16.66 9.33
C ARG A 52 -1.08 16.35 9.22
N PRO A 53 -0.47 15.53 10.09
CA PRO A 53 0.95 15.21 9.98
C PRO A 53 1.32 14.52 8.66
N ALA A 54 0.37 13.77 8.07
CA ALA A 54 0.63 13.07 6.82
C ALA A 54 0.94 14.00 5.66
N ALA A 55 0.31 15.18 5.56
CA ALA A 55 0.60 16.14 4.50
C ALA A 55 2.05 16.66 4.59
N THR A 56 2.52 16.98 5.79
CA THR A 56 3.90 17.42 6.01
C THR A 56 4.90 16.31 5.71
N ALA A 57 4.61 15.09 6.16
CA ALA A 57 5.45 13.94 5.88
C ALA A 57 5.50 13.63 4.38
N TRP A 58 4.35 13.64 3.70
CA TRP A 58 4.24 13.38 2.26
C TRP A 58 5.13 14.33 1.44
N LYS A 59 5.01 15.64 1.67
CA LYS A 59 5.81 16.68 0.99
C LYS A 59 7.31 16.50 1.18
N ARG A 60 7.74 16.02 2.36
CA ARG A 60 9.16 15.78 2.66
C ARG A 60 9.67 14.50 1.98
N LEU A 61 8.80 13.52 1.77
CA LEU A 61 9.16 12.23 1.19
C LEU A 61 9.14 12.27 -0.35
N THR A 62 8.32 13.11 -0.98
CA THR A 62 8.29 13.26 -2.43
C THR A 62 9.42 14.19 -2.93
N PRO A 63 9.98 13.95 -4.14
CA PRO A 63 9.83 12.77 -4.99
C PRO A 63 10.80 11.63 -4.63
N HIS A 64 11.66 11.83 -3.63
CA HIS A 64 12.80 10.95 -3.39
C HIS A 64 12.38 9.60 -2.80
N TRP A 65 11.66 9.59 -1.68
CA TRP A 65 11.23 8.38 -0.99
C TRP A 65 9.89 7.85 -1.49
N ILE A 66 9.02 8.74 -1.96
CA ILE A 66 7.75 8.39 -2.62
C ILE A 66 7.78 8.99 -4.03
N GLN A 67 7.66 8.13 -5.03
CA GLN A 67 7.46 8.56 -6.42
C GLN A 67 5.98 8.61 -6.74
N VAL A 68 5.50 9.76 -7.22
CA VAL A 68 4.13 9.87 -7.72
C VAL A 68 4.06 9.31 -9.15
N LEU A 69 3.12 8.40 -9.40
CA LEU A 69 2.83 7.82 -10.71
C LEU A 69 1.72 8.62 -11.37
N SER A 70 1.89 8.97 -12.64
CA SER A 70 0.84 9.68 -13.37
C SER A 70 -0.38 8.78 -13.59
N ASP A 71 -1.57 9.32 -13.38
CA ASP A 71 -2.84 8.67 -13.70
C ASP A 71 -3.38 9.10 -15.08
N ASP A 72 -2.53 9.73 -15.91
CA ASP A 72 -2.86 10.05 -17.30
C ASP A 72 -3.30 8.80 -18.06
N VAL A 73 -4.27 8.98 -18.96
CA VAL A 73 -4.82 7.87 -19.74
C VAL A 73 -3.78 7.36 -20.72
N THR A 74 -3.27 6.15 -20.48
CA THR A 74 -2.45 5.38 -21.42
C THR A 74 -3.21 4.14 -21.90
N PRO A 75 -2.90 3.58 -23.08
CA PRO A 75 -3.54 2.35 -23.55
C PRO A 75 -3.41 1.18 -22.56
N GLU A 76 -2.26 1.05 -21.91
CA GLU A 76 -1.98 -0.01 -20.94
C GLU A 76 -2.83 0.18 -19.69
N LEU A 77 -2.83 1.38 -19.11
CA LEU A 77 -3.56 1.67 -17.89
C LEU A 77 -5.07 1.59 -18.12
N ALA A 78 -5.55 2.13 -19.24
CA ALA A 78 -6.97 2.09 -19.62
C ALA A 78 -7.49 0.66 -19.78
N ARG A 79 -6.72 -0.23 -20.42
CA ARG A 79 -7.08 -1.65 -20.55
C ARG A 79 -7.19 -2.34 -19.19
N VAL A 80 -6.30 -2.02 -18.25
CA VAL A 80 -6.35 -2.60 -16.90
C VAL A 80 -7.53 -2.05 -16.11
N VAL A 81 -7.73 -0.74 -16.10
CA VAL A 81 -8.87 -0.09 -15.43
C VAL A 81 -10.19 -0.65 -15.94
N HIS A 82 -10.34 -0.77 -17.27
CA HIS A 82 -11.52 -1.36 -17.87
C HIS A 82 -11.74 -2.80 -17.43
N ARG A 83 -10.69 -3.63 -17.37
CA ARG A 83 -10.82 -5.01 -16.88
C ARG A 83 -11.24 -5.08 -15.42
N LEU A 84 -10.71 -4.21 -14.56
CA LEU A 84 -11.02 -4.18 -13.14
C LEU A 84 -12.43 -3.67 -12.84
N THR A 85 -12.91 -2.69 -13.62
CA THR A 85 -14.12 -1.92 -13.29
C THR A 85 -15.28 -2.11 -14.27
N GLN A 86 -15.02 -2.74 -15.42
CA GLN A 86 -15.91 -2.82 -16.59
C GLN A 86 -16.35 -1.45 -17.13
N GLN A 87 -15.58 -0.39 -16.86
CA GLN A 87 -15.86 0.99 -17.29
C GLN A 87 -14.68 1.57 -18.08
N PRO A 88 -14.91 2.47 -19.05
CA PRO A 88 -13.84 3.25 -19.66
C PRO A 88 -13.06 4.06 -18.62
N MET A 89 -11.74 4.18 -18.79
CA MET A 89 -10.91 4.90 -17.81
C MET A 89 -11.29 6.37 -17.65
N ALA A 90 -11.67 7.04 -18.75
CA ALA A 90 -12.13 8.43 -18.72
C ALA A 90 -13.35 8.59 -17.79
N GLU A 91 -14.37 7.75 -17.96
CA GLU A 91 -15.57 7.75 -17.09
C GLU A 91 -15.22 7.39 -15.64
N ARG A 92 -14.26 6.48 -15.45
CA ARG A 92 -13.85 6.02 -14.13
C ARG A 92 -13.17 7.13 -13.31
N LEU A 93 -12.38 7.99 -13.96
CA LEU A 93 -11.68 9.12 -13.34
C LEU A 93 -12.65 10.19 -12.81
N GLU A 94 -13.86 10.28 -13.37
CA GLU A 94 -14.90 11.21 -12.89
C GLU A 94 -15.54 10.74 -11.58
N ARG A 95 -15.35 9.48 -11.19
CA ARG A 95 -15.95 8.87 -9.99
C ARG A 95 -14.90 8.69 -8.91
N SER A 96 -15.04 9.40 -7.79
CA SER A 96 -14.06 9.33 -6.69
C SER A 96 -14.10 8.02 -5.90
N LYS A 97 -15.27 7.36 -5.83
CA LYS A 97 -15.45 6.13 -5.04
C LYS A 97 -14.48 5.05 -5.51
N ASP A 98 -13.69 4.49 -4.60
CA ASP A 98 -12.72 3.40 -4.80
C ASP A 98 -11.63 3.68 -5.88
N LEU A 99 -11.46 4.94 -6.31
CA LEU A 99 -10.57 5.29 -7.42
C LEU A 99 -9.10 5.09 -7.07
N GLY A 100 -8.70 5.49 -5.85
CA GLY A 100 -7.33 5.28 -5.35
C GLY A 100 -6.93 3.81 -5.40
N GLU A 101 -7.74 2.93 -4.83
CA GLU A 101 -7.50 1.48 -4.85
C GLU A 101 -7.44 0.92 -6.27
N THR A 102 -8.36 1.35 -7.13
CA THR A 102 -8.39 0.95 -8.54
C THR A 102 -7.06 1.29 -9.21
N MET A 103 -6.56 2.53 -9.03
CA MET A 103 -5.31 2.98 -9.64
C MET A 103 -4.08 2.28 -9.04
N VAL A 104 -4.06 2.03 -7.73
CA VAL A 104 -2.98 1.26 -7.08
C VAL A 104 -2.83 -0.11 -7.72
N VAL A 105 -3.95 -0.85 -7.86
CA VAL A 105 -3.94 -2.16 -8.49
C VAL A 105 -3.61 -2.05 -9.98
N ALA A 106 -4.17 -1.07 -10.68
CA ALA A 106 -3.97 -0.92 -12.11
C ALA A 106 -2.50 -0.65 -12.48
N HIS A 107 -1.85 0.27 -11.77
CA HIS A 107 -0.41 0.54 -11.93
C HIS A 107 0.45 -0.68 -11.64
N ALA A 108 0.13 -1.43 -10.58
CA ALA A 108 0.88 -2.66 -10.24
C ALA A 108 0.77 -3.72 -11.34
N VAL A 109 -0.41 -3.84 -11.95
CA VAL A 109 -0.66 -4.78 -13.04
C VAL A 109 0.03 -4.35 -14.32
N VAL A 110 0.00 -3.06 -14.69
CA VAL A 110 0.74 -2.56 -15.86
C VAL A 110 2.23 -2.87 -15.72
N ALA A 111 2.81 -2.56 -14.55
CA ALA A 111 4.20 -2.88 -14.24
C ALA A 111 4.50 -4.39 -14.30
N ALA A 112 3.63 -5.22 -13.72
CA ALA A 112 3.81 -6.66 -13.74
C ALA A 112 3.65 -7.25 -15.14
N GLU A 113 2.74 -6.74 -15.98
CA GLU A 113 2.62 -7.16 -17.37
C GLU A 113 3.87 -6.82 -18.19
N ALA A 114 4.57 -5.74 -17.83
CA ALA A 114 5.88 -5.38 -18.39
C ALA A 114 7.07 -6.19 -17.81
N GLY A 115 6.81 -7.21 -16.98
CA GLY A 115 7.86 -8.10 -16.46
C GLY A 115 8.35 -7.77 -15.03
N ALA A 116 7.83 -6.72 -14.39
CA ALA A 116 8.30 -6.29 -13.07
C ALA A 116 7.71 -7.13 -11.92
N SER A 117 8.48 -7.28 -10.84
CA SER A 117 7.94 -7.74 -9.56
C SER A 117 7.55 -6.54 -8.70
N VAL A 118 6.29 -6.49 -8.28
CA VAL A 118 5.68 -5.35 -7.59
C VAL A 118 5.06 -5.80 -6.28
N VAL A 119 5.31 -5.04 -5.21
CA VAL A 119 4.59 -5.19 -3.94
C VAL A 119 3.50 -4.12 -3.90
N VAL A 120 2.28 -4.48 -3.52
CA VAL A 120 1.18 -3.54 -3.31
C VAL A 120 0.83 -3.53 -1.82
N LEU A 121 0.91 -2.35 -1.20
CA LEU A 121 0.50 -2.15 0.18
C LEU A 121 -0.97 -1.69 0.21
N ILE A 122 -1.87 -2.58 0.64
CA ILE A 122 -3.31 -2.34 0.73
C ILE A 122 -3.90 -3.08 1.93
N ASP A 123 -4.73 -2.39 2.70
CA ASP A 123 -5.45 -2.98 3.85
C ASP A 123 -6.92 -3.30 3.51
N ASP A 124 -7.51 -2.66 2.50
CA ASP A 124 -8.95 -2.82 2.21
C ASP A 124 -9.30 -4.08 1.42
N GLY A 125 -10.45 -4.66 1.76
CA GLY A 125 -10.96 -5.92 1.23
C GLY A 125 -11.32 -5.90 -0.26
N PRO A 126 -12.11 -4.95 -0.78
CA PRO A 126 -12.42 -4.82 -2.20
C PRO A 126 -11.16 -4.70 -3.08
N GLY A 127 -10.27 -3.76 -2.79
CA GLY A 127 -9.02 -3.61 -3.54
C GLY A 127 -8.10 -4.84 -3.45
N ALA A 128 -7.97 -5.47 -2.27
CA ALA A 128 -7.19 -6.70 -2.11
C ALA A 128 -7.79 -7.87 -2.93
N ARG A 129 -9.13 -7.98 -3.01
CA ARG A 129 -9.80 -8.98 -3.86
C ARG A 129 -9.55 -8.73 -5.35
N ALA A 130 -9.64 -7.49 -5.79
CA ALA A 130 -9.36 -7.11 -7.18
C ALA A 130 -7.89 -7.45 -7.54
N ALA A 131 -6.95 -7.09 -6.67
CA ALA A 131 -5.54 -7.43 -6.85
C ALA A 131 -5.30 -8.95 -6.87
N THR A 132 -6.00 -9.71 -6.01
CA THR A 132 -5.91 -11.18 -5.97
C THR A 132 -6.35 -11.80 -7.29
N GLY A 133 -7.44 -11.32 -7.89
CA GLY A 133 -7.88 -11.75 -9.23
C GLY A 133 -6.79 -11.58 -10.29
N GLU A 134 -6.13 -10.42 -10.30
CA GLU A 134 -5.03 -10.12 -11.23
C GLU A 134 -3.76 -10.92 -10.92
N ILE A 135 -3.43 -11.18 -9.65
CA ILE A 135 -2.34 -12.07 -9.26
C ILE A 135 -2.55 -13.47 -9.85
N HIS A 136 -3.75 -14.02 -9.73
CA HIS A 136 -4.06 -15.34 -10.31
C HIS A 136 -3.96 -15.32 -11.83
N ARG A 137 -4.44 -14.25 -12.48
CA ARG A 137 -4.30 -14.08 -13.93
C ARG A 137 -2.84 -14.04 -14.37
N LEU A 138 -2.00 -13.23 -13.72
CA LEU A 138 -0.57 -13.13 -14.01
C LEU A 138 0.16 -14.47 -13.83
N ARG A 139 -0.18 -15.22 -12.77
CA ARG A 139 0.35 -16.57 -12.55
C ARG A 139 0.00 -17.53 -13.70
N ARG A 140 -1.24 -17.50 -14.20
CA ARG A 140 -1.64 -18.32 -15.36
C ARG A 140 -0.87 -17.93 -16.63
N LEU A 141 -0.70 -16.63 -16.88
CA LEU A 141 0.08 -16.13 -18.02
C LEU A 141 1.54 -16.60 -17.94
N ARG A 142 2.16 -16.50 -16.75
CA ARG A 142 3.53 -16.98 -16.52
C ARG A 142 3.64 -18.50 -16.73
N ALA A 143 2.69 -19.28 -16.22
CA ALA A 143 2.65 -20.74 -16.43
C ALA A 143 2.52 -21.11 -17.92
N GLY A 144 1.84 -20.27 -18.71
CA GLY A 144 1.77 -20.38 -20.17
C GLY A 144 2.99 -19.84 -20.93
N GLY A 145 4.12 -19.60 -20.25
CA GLY A 145 5.37 -19.16 -20.88
C GLY A 145 5.45 -17.67 -21.23
N ARG A 146 4.48 -16.84 -20.82
CA ARG A 146 4.55 -15.39 -21.04
C ARG A 146 5.58 -14.78 -20.09
N GLY A 147 6.40 -13.86 -20.60
CA GLY A 147 7.41 -13.11 -19.84
C GLY A 147 6.83 -12.03 -18.90
N VAL A 148 5.80 -12.37 -18.12
CA VAL A 148 5.18 -11.45 -17.16
C VAL A 148 5.81 -11.55 -15.77
N GLY A 149 5.80 -10.42 -15.10
CA GLY A 149 6.19 -10.22 -13.72
C GLY A 149 5.14 -10.74 -12.73
N SER A 150 5.18 -10.22 -11.51
CA SER A 150 4.34 -10.71 -10.40
C SER A 150 3.96 -9.60 -9.46
N ILE A 151 2.79 -9.75 -8.85
CA ILE A 151 2.33 -8.89 -7.77
C ILE A 151 2.31 -9.70 -6.47
N SER A 152 2.78 -9.10 -5.39
CA SER A 152 2.56 -9.58 -4.02
C SER A 152 1.86 -8.51 -3.20
N LEU A 153 1.02 -8.93 -2.25
CA LEU A 153 0.31 -8.03 -1.35
C LEU A 153 1.08 -7.88 -0.04
N ALA A 154 1.11 -6.67 0.48
CA ALA A 154 1.49 -6.35 1.84
C ALA A 154 0.33 -5.61 2.50
N SER A 155 0.18 -5.80 3.80
CA SER A 155 -0.74 -5.03 4.64
C SER A 155 0.03 -4.27 5.71
N THR A 156 -0.66 -3.43 6.47
CA THR A 156 -0.13 -2.83 7.70
C THR A 156 0.43 -3.90 8.64
N LEU A 157 -0.24 -5.06 8.75
CA LEU A 157 0.28 -6.18 9.54
C LEU A 157 1.61 -6.68 8.95
N THR A 158 1.71 -6.89 7.64
CA THR A 158 2.97 -7.30 7.00
C THR A 158 4.12 -6.31 7.27
N VAL A 159 3.82 -5.01 7.29
CA VAL A 159 4.82 -3.97 7.59
C VAL A 159 5.28 -4.07 9.04
N LEU A 160 4.35 -4.19 9.99
CA LEU A 160 4.69 -4.35 11.42
C LEU A 160 5.45 -5.64 11.69
N GLU A 161 5.09 -6.73 11.00
CA GLU A 161 5.76 -8.03 11.09
C GLU A 161 7.23 -7.96 10.67
N LYS A 162 7.52 -7.26 9.57
CA LYS A 162 8.88 -7.06 9.09
C LYS A 162 9.72 -6.18 10.01
N ALA A 163 9.07 -5.34 10.80
CA ALA A 163 9.74 -4.41 11.70
C ALA A 163 10.00 -4.99 13.11
N VAL A 164 9.55 -6.21 13.41
CA VAL A 164 9.79 -6.87 14.71
C VAL A 164 11.29 -7.05 14.96
N ALA A 165 11.72 -6.75 16.19
CA ALA A 165 13.11 -6.82 16.64
C ALA A 165 14.09 -5.98 15.80
N THR A 166 13.59 -4.95 15.13
CA THR A 166 14.40 -3.93 14.45
C THR A 166 14.55 -2.70 15.31
N VAL A 167 15.40 -1.75 14.90
CA VAL A 167 15.52 -0.43 15.54
C VAL A 167 14.19 0.34 15.60
N HIS A 168 13.22 0.01 14.73
CA HIS A 168 11.92 0.68 14.68
C HIS A 168 10.89 0.06 15.64
N ILE A 169 10.95 -1.25 15.87
CA ILE A 169 10.13 -1.95 16.86
C ILE A 169 11.01 -2.94 17.64
N PRO A 170 11.79 -2.46 18.62
CA PRO A 170 12.76 -3.27 19.32
C PRO A 170 12.13 -4.27 20.28
N ASP A 171 10.94 -3.93 20.84
CA ASP A 171 10.28 -4.72 21.87
C ASP A 171 8.75 -4.76 21.70
N ARG A 172 8.11 -5.65 22.46
CA ARG A 172 6.64 -5.82 22.44
C ARG A 172 5.88 -4.59 22.94
N ALA A 173 6.48 -3.76 23.79
CA ALA A 173 5.83 -2.56 24.29
C ALA A 173 5.72 -1.52 23.17
N LYS A 174 6.78 -1.35 22.38
CA LYS A 174 6.80 -0.47 21.22
C LYS A 174 5.85 -0.96 20.12
N MET A 175 5.77 -2.27 19.90
CA MET A 175 4.77 -2.86 19.00
C MET A 175 3.35 -2.48 19.41
N ARG A 176 3.02 -2.62 20.70
CA ARG A 176 1.69 -2.26 21.22
C ARG A 176 1.39 -0.77 21.06
N ASP A 177 2.34 0.10 21.39
CA ASP A 177 2.23 1.56 21.22
C ASP A 177 1.91 1.94 19.76
N ILE A 178 2.73 1.47 18.82
CA ILE A 178 2.54 1.78 17.40
C ILE A 178 1.20 1.22 16.90
N TYR A 179 0.88 -0.02 17.24
CA TYR A 179 -0.37 -0.66 16.83
C TYR A 179 -1.61 0.08 17.33
N GLN A 180 -1.61 0.50 18.61
CA GLN A 180 -2.71 1.25 19.20
C GLN A 180 -2.90 2.60 18.50
N ARG A 181 -1.80 3.29 18.18
CA ARG A 181 -1.84 4.56 17.45
C ARG A 181 -2.35 4.40 16.01
N LEU A 182 -1.93 3.35 15.30
CA LEU A 182 -2.46 3.01 13.97
C LEU A 182 -3.96 2.70 14.03
N ARG A 183 -4.37 1.85 14.98
CA ARG A 183 -5.78 1.48 15.15
C ARG A 183 -6.66 2.65 15.62
N GLY A 184 -6.10 3.65 16.29
CA GLY A 184 -6.82 4.88 16.62
C GLY A 184 -7.13 5.77 15.41
N LEU A 185 -6.50 5.51 14.26
CA LEU A 185 -6.77 6.18 13.00
C LEU A 185 -7.63 5.33 12.05
N ASP A 186 -7.64 4.01 12.24
CA ASP A 186 -8.29 3.04 11.36
C ASP A 186 -8.91 1.88 12.16
N ASP A 187 -10.23 1.82 12.14
CA ASP A 187 -11.02 0.76 12.79
C ASP A 187 -10.93 -0.59 12.07
N GLY A 188 -10.36 -0.64 10.86
CA GLY A 188 -10.17 -1.85 10.06
C GLY A 188 -9.11 -2.81 10.63
N LEU A 189 -8.23 -2.34 11.52
CA LEU A 189 -7.25 -3.20 12.17
C LEU A 189 -7.89 -4.07 13.27
N PRO A 190 -7.69 -5.41 13.24
CA PRO A 190 -8.22 -6.29 14.26
C PRO A 190 -7.66 -5.94 15.65
N PRO A 191 -8.27 -6.38 16.75
CA PRO A 191 -7.62 -6.30 18.06
C PRO A 191 -6.24 -6.97 18.01
N ILE A 192 -5.21 -6.35 18.59
CA ILE A 192 -3.82 -6.88 18.53
C ILE A 192 -3.71 -8.32 19.08
N SER A 193 -4.56 -8.67 20.05
CA SER A 193 -4.67 -10.02 20.62
C SER A 193 -5.13 -11.08 19.64
N LYS A 194 -5.77 -10.69 18.52
CA LYS A 194 -6.14 -11.58 17.42
C LYS A 194 -5.08 -11.68 16.33
N THR A 195 -3.91 -11.05 16.54
CA THR A 195 -2.78 -11.09 15.60
C THR A 195 -1.63 -11.91 16.19
N THR A 196 -0.70 -12.30 15.33
CA THR A 196 0.54 -12.98 15.73
C THR A 196 1.67 -12.01 16.07
N LEU A 197 1.43 -10.69 16.11
CA LEU A 197 2.49 -9.68 16.30
C LEU A 197 3.21 -9.77 17.66
N LEU A 198 2.54 -10.31 18.69
CA LEU A 198 3.08 -10.40 20.05
C LEU A 198 3.54 -11.80 20.44
N THR A 199 3.41 -12.80 19.55
CA THR A 199 3.73 -14.20 19.89
C THR A 199 5.22 -14.37 20.16
N THR A 200 5.56 -15.18 21.16
CA THR A 200 6.95 -15.37 21.63
C THR A 200 7.90 -15.78 20.51
N THR A 201 7.43 -16.58 19.55
CA THR A 201 8.20 -17.04 18.39
C THR A 201 8.76 -15.93 17.49
N ARG A 202 8.24 -14.70 17.60
CA ARG A 202 8.68 -13.57 16.77
C ARG A 202 9.66 -12.63 17.48
N TRP A 203 9.84 -12.78 18.79
CA TRP A 203 10.70 -11.92 19.58
C TRP A 203 11.86 -12.75 20.12
N PRO A 204 13.12 -12.34 19.92
CA PRO A 204 14.23 -12.99 20.59
C PRO A 204 14.04 -12.95 22.11
N ASN A 205 14.45 -14.01 22.81
CA ASN A 205 14.30 -14.12 24.26
C ASN A 205 14.92 -12.88 24.95
N GLY A 206 14.10 -12.09 25.65
CA GLY A 206 14.52 -10.86 26.35
C GLY A 206 13.99 -9.54 25.78
N ALA A 207 13.22 -9.56 24.68
CA ALA A 207 12.52 -8.39 24.09
C ALA A 207 10.98 -8.44 24.27
#